data_AF-A0A5Z6UR16-F1
#
_entry.id   AF-A0A5Z6UR16-F1
#
_cell.length_a   1.000
_cell.length_b   1.000
_cell.length_c   1.000
_cell.angle_alpha   90.00
_cell.angle_beta   90.00
_cell.angle_gamma   90.00
#
_symmetry.space_group_name_H-M   'P 1'
#
loop_
_entity.id
_entity.type
_entity.pdbx_description
1 polymer ?
#
loop_
_entity_poly.entity_id
_entity_poly.type
_entity_poly.pdbx_seq_one_letter_code
_entity_poly.pdbx_strand_id
1 'polypeptide(L)'
;MYYLICGLFIAIFFIACLLSVIYAAEIYQWQHYNAYKFKRWLKSGSIKKDEEQEKIKREVKKMTIDNILRLLKKYKIDFDANELVKNDFNIKMKYYKLILAEKERLKENKRLDEELKQKIKIETDTFDAEKFQKEAEERFKIFMKNRNKNK
;
A
#
# COMPACT_ATOMS: atom_id res chain seq x y z
N MET A 1 47.05 40.71 -5.38
CA MET A 1 46.13 39.56 -5.60
C MET A 1 45.88 38.73 -4.34
N TYR A 2 46.91 38.30 -3.59
CA TYR A 2 46.74 37.43 -2.41
C TYR A 2 45.84 38.01 -1.30
N TYR A 3 45.98 39.31 -0.99
CA TYR A 3 45.16 39.97 0.04
C TYR A 3 43.67 40.08 -0.32
N LEU A 4 43.33 40.22 -1.61
CA LEU A 4 41.94 40.24 -2.09
C LEU A 4 41.31 38.84 -1.96
N ILE A 5 42.08 37.80 -2.29
CA ILE A 5 41.63 36.40 -2.15
C ILE A 5 41.42 36.07 -0.66
N CYS A 6 42.36 36.43 0.21
CA CYS A 6 42.20 36.25 1.66
C CYS A 6 40.99 37.00 2.22
N GLY A 7 40.76 38.25 1.82
CA GLY A 7 39.59 39.02 2.26
C GLY A 7 38.27 38.38 1.85
N LEU A 8 38.21 37.82 0.64
CA LEU A 8 37.03 37.14 0.10
C LEU A 8 36.76 35.82 0.84
N PHE A 9 37.79 35.04 1.17
CA PHE A 9 37.66 33.84 2.02
C PHE A 9 37.16 34.15 3.42
N ILE A 10 37.69 35.21 4.05
CA ILE A 10 37.25 35.65 5.37
C ILE A 10 35.78 36.07 5.33
N ALA A 11 35.36 36.82 4.30
CA ALA A 11 33.96 37.23 4.14
C ALA A 11 33.02 36.03 3.97
N ILE A 12 33.37 35.05 3.12
CA ILE A 12 32.58 33.82 2.94
C ILE A 12 32.50 33.03 4.25
N PHE A 13 33.60 32.93 5.00
CA PHE A 13 33.63 32.23 6.28
C PHE A 13 32.67 32.87 7.30
N PHE A 14 32.66 34.21 7.40
CA PHE A 14 31.72 34.91 8.27
C PHE A 14 30.26 34.71 7.86
N ILE A 15 29.96 34.73 6.55
CA ILE A 15 28.61 34.47 6.04
C ILE A 15 28.16 33.05 6.39
N ALA A 16 29.03 32.04 6.22
CA ALA A 16 28.73 30.66 6.59
C ALA A 16 28.49 30.50 8.10
N CYS A 17 29.26 31.18 8.95
CA CYS A 17 29.06 31.19 10.41
C CYS A 17 27.75 31.85 10.82
N LEU A 18 27.35 32.96 10.20
CA LEU A 18 26.07 33.61 10.52
C LEU A 18 24.89 32.75 10.07
N LEU A 19 24.97 32.14 8.89
CA LEU A 19 23.95 31.22 8.40
C LEU A 19 23.82 29.99 9.30
N SER A 20 24.91 29.38 9.75
CA SER A 20 24.85 28.19 10.61
C SER A 20 24.15 28.47 11.95
N VAL A 21 24.36 29.64 12.54
CA VAL A 21 23.70 30.06 13.79
C VAL A 21 22.20 30.30 13.58
N ILE A 22 21.81 30.96 12.48
CA ILE A 22 20.39 31.21 12.18
C ILE A 22 19.66 29.89 11.89
N TYR A 23 20.25 29.02 11.08
CA TYR A 23 19.66 27.74 10.73
C TYR A 23 19.62 26.76 11.90
N ALA A 24 20.49 26.87 12.91
CA ALA A 24 20.45 26.00 14.09
C ALA A 24 19.13 26.13 14.86
N ALA A 25 18.61 27.35 15.03
CA ALA A 25 17.33 27.58 15.70
C ALA A 25 16.15 27.00 14.90
N GLU A 26 16.17 27.17 13.58
CA GLU A 26 15.13 26.66 12.69
C GLU A 26 15.13 25.13 12.60
N ILE A 27 16.32 24.50 12.54
CA ILE A 27 16.46 23.04 12.59
C ILE A 27 15.95 22.49 13.93
N TYR A 28 16.23 23.16 15.03
CA TYR A 28 15.76 22.73 16.35
C TYR A 28 14.23 22.82 16.48
N GLN A 29 13.62 23.90 15.98
CA GLN A 29 12.16 24.03 15.92
C GLN A 29 11.54 22.99 14.99
N TRP A 30 12.14 22.73 13.83
CA TRP A 30 11.68 21.74 12.87
C TRP A 30 11.73 20.30 13.42
N GLN A 31 12.81 19.95 14.13
CA GLN A 31 12.93 18.65 14.80
C GLN A 31 11.87 18.48 15.90
N HIS A 32 11.66 19.50 16.74
CA HIS A 32 10.60 19.44 17.77
C HIS A 32 9.20 19.37 17.19
N TYR A 33 8.91 20.12 16.13
CA TYR A 33 7.62 20.07 15.44
C TYR A 33 7.35 18.68 14.84
N ASN A 34 8.34 18.10 14.17
CA ASN A 34 8.23 16.75 13.60
C ASN A 34 8.11 15.67 14.68
N ALA A 35 8.86 15.78 15.78
CA ALA A 35 8.75 14.86 16.91
C ALA A 35 7.37 14.94 17.56
N TYR A 36 6.82 16.14 17.76
CA TYR A 36 5.47 16.34 18.27
C TYR A 36 4.41 15.75 17.33
N LYS A 37 4.53 16.02 16.02
CA LYS A 37 3.63 15.48 14.99
C LYS A 37 3.69 13.95 14.95
N PHE A 38 4.88 13.36 15.03
CA PHE A 38 5.07 11.91 15.08
C PHE A 38 4.47 11.30 16.34
N LYS A 39 4.69 11.90 17.52
CA LYS A 39 4.10 11.44 18.79
C LYS A 39 2.57 11.50 18.74
N ARG A 40 1.99 12.56 18.15
CA ARG A 40 0.54 12.71 17.97
C ARG A 40 -0.01 11.69 16.96
N TRP A 41 0.74 11.40 15.90
CA TRP A 41 0.39 10.35 14.95
C TRP A 41 0.40 8.96 15.61
N LEU A 42 1.43 8.62 16.39
CA LEU A 42 1.48 7.38 17.17
C LEU A 42 0.30 7.26 18.14
N LYS A 43 0.00 8.33 18.89
CA LYS A 43 -1.13 8.35 19.84
C LYS A 43 -2.48 8.22 19.15
N SER A 44 -2.66 8.85 17.98
CA SER A 44 -3.92 8.70 17.23
C SER A 44 -4.05 7.33 16.57
N GLY A 45 -2.95 6.75 16.10
CA GLY A 45 -2.89 5.37 15.61
C GLY A 45 -3.22 4.34 16.68
N SER A 46 -2.71 4.51 17.91
CA SER A 46 -3.02 3.61 19.03
C SER A 46 -4.49 3.69 19.43
N ILE A 47 -5.07 4.89 19.55
CA ILE A 47 -6.49 5.08 19.88
C ILE A 47 -7.39 4.39 18.85
N LYS A 48 -7.10 4.55 17.56
CA LYS A 48 -7.87 3.90 16.50
C LYS A 48 -7.80 2.37 16.58
N LYS A 49 -6.61 1.81 16.84
CA LYS A 49 -6.44 0.36 17.05
C LYS A 49 -7.21 -0.13 18.28
N ASP A 50 -7.21 0.64 19.36
CA ASP A 50 -7.91 0.28 20.60
C ASP A 50 -9.43 0.31 20.41
N GLU A 51 -9.98 1.33 19.74
CA GLU A 51 -11.40 1.41 19.40
C GLU A 51 -11.84 0.27 18.48
N GLU A 52 -11.03 -0.08 17.49
CA GLU A 52 -11.31 -1.19 16.58
C GLU A 52 -11.29 -2.53 17.31
N GLN A 53 -10.29 -2.77 18.17
CA GLN A 53 -10.23 -3.95 19.04
C GLN A 53 -11.45 -4.02 19.96
N GLU A 54 -11.91 -2.90 20.50
CA GLU A 54 -13.13 -2.86 21.30
C GLU A 54 -14.39 -3.21 20.52
N LYS A 55 -14.54 -2.66 19.30
CA LYS A 55 -15.68 -2.99 18.42
C LYS A 55 -15.71 -4.49 18.12
N ILE A 56 -14.57 -5.05 17.75
CA ILE A 56 -14.42 -6.49 17.50
C ILE A 56 -14.77 -7.28 18.78
N LYS A 57 -14.27 -6.89 19.96
CA LYS A 57 -14.62 -7.54 21.24
C LYS A 57 -16.13 -7.53 21.49
N ARG A 58 -16.82 -6.41 21.24
CA ARG A 58 -18.28 -6.29 21.42
C ARG A 58 -19.05 -7.20 20.46
N GLU A 59 -18.60 -7.31 19.21
CA GLU A 59 -19.20 -8.21 18.22
C GLU A 59 -18.99 -9.67 18.59
N VAL A 60 -17.77 -10.06 18.97
CA VAL A 60 -17.44 -11.43 19.40
C VAL A 60 -18.26 -11.84 20.62
N LYS A 61 -18.48 -10.93 21.58
CA LYS A 61 -19.34 -11.19 22.75
C LYS A 61 -20.78 -11.55 22.34
N LYS A 62 -21.29 -10.96 21.26
CA LYS A 62 -22.64 -11.22 20.74
C LYS A 62 -22.71 -12.47 19.86
N MET A 63 -21.58 -13.03 19.43
CA MET A 63 -21.56 -14.19 18.54
C MET A 63 -21.67 -15.52 19.27
N THR A 64 -22.54 -16.37 18.73
CA THR A 64 -22.60 -17.80 19.04
C THR A 64 -21.54 -18.56 18.25
N ILE A 65 -21.14 -19.75 18.74
CA ILE A 65 -20.19 -20.61 18.02
C ILE A 65 -20.75 -21.00 16.64
N ASP A 66 -22.04 -21.28 16.54
CA ASP A 66 -22.68 -21.65 15.27
C ASP A 66 -22.54 -20.56 14.21
N ASN A 67 -22.64 -19.29 14.61
CA ASN A 67 -22.42 -18.17 13.71
C ASN A 67 -20.97 -18.12 13.21
N ILE A 68 -20.00 -18.38 14.09
CA ILE A 68 -18.58 -18.43 13.74
C ILE A 68 -18.30 -19.61 12.80
N LEU A 69 -18.82 -20.80 13.12
CA LEU A 69 -18.72 -21.99 12.27
C LEU A 69 -19.32 -21.75 10.87
N ARG A 70 -20.49 -21.11 10.80
CA ARG A 70 -21.13 -20.74 9.53
C ARG A 70 -20.24 -19.80 8.71
N LEU A 71 -19.61 -18.83 9.35
CA LEU A 71 -18.70 -17.89 8.68
C LEU A 71 -17.41 -18.57 8.23
N LEU A 72 -16.79 -19.42 9.06
CA LEU A 72 -15.60 -20.19 8.71
C LEU A 72 -15.86 -21.08 7.48
N LYS A 73 -16.99 -21.80 7.46
CA LYS A 73 -17.41 -22.59 6.29
C LYS A 73 -17.66 -21.73 5.05
N LYS A 74 -18.33 -20.58 5.22
CA LYS A 74 -18.61 -19.65 4.11
C LYS A 74 -17.34 -19.16 3.42
N TYR A 75 -16.31 -18.86 4.20
CA TYR A 75 -15.03 -18.38 3.69
C TYR A 75 -13.98 -19.49 3.47
N LYS A 76 -14.37 -20.76 3.63
CA LYS A 76 -13.48 -21.94 3.48
C LYS A 76 -12.19 -21.82 4.31
N ILE A 77 -12.31 -21.33 5.54
CA ILE A 77 -11.20 -21.20 6.48
C ILE A 77 -11.08 -22.50 7.27
N ASP A 78 -9.89 -23.10 7.30
CA ASP A 78 -9.61 -24.29 8.10
C ASP A 78 -9.73 -23.98 9.60
N PHE A 79 -10.34 -24.90 10.34
CA PHE A 79 -10.56 -24.73 11.78
C PHE A 79 -10.49 -26.05 12.53
N ASP A 80 -10.10 -25.97 13.80
CA ASP A 80 -10.13 -27.12 14.72
C ASP A 80 -11.46 -27.14 15.48
N ALA A 81 -12.25 -28.20 15.26
CA ALA A 81 -13.52 -28.40 15.93
C ALA A 81 -13.34 -28.60 17.45
N ASN A 82 -12.24 -29.22 17.90
CA ASN A 82 -11.98 -29.47 19.32
C ASN A 82 -11.65 -28.17 20.07
N GLU A 83 -11.03 -27.18 19.40
CA GLU A 83 -10.88 -25.83 19.95
C GLU A 83 -12.24 -25.13 20.07
N LEU A 84 -13.07 -25.17 19.02
CA LEU A 84 -14.35 -24.44 19.00
C LEU A 84 -15.36 -24.95 20.04
N VAL A 85 -15.32 -26.24 20.39
CA VAL A 85 -16.17 -26.84 21.43
C VAL A 85 -15.92 -26.21 22.81
N LYS A 86 -14.71 -25.71 23.09
CA LYS A 86 -14.37 -25.10 24.39
C LYS A 86 -15.15 -23.80 24.66
N ASN A 87 -15.82 -23.22 23.65
CA ASN A 87 -16.68 -22.02 23.76
C ASN A 87 -16.04 -20.82 24.48
N ASP A 88 -14.72 -20.73 24.47
CA ASP A 88 -14.01 -19.64 25.13
C ASP A 88 -14.02 -18.37 24.27
N PHE A 89 -14.07 -17.22 24.91
CA PHE A 89 -14.06 -15.92 24.25
C PHE A 89 -12.80 -15.72 23.40
N ASN A 90 -11.63 -16.18 23.88
CA ASN A 90 -10.38 -16.03 23.14
C ASN A 90 -10.37 -16.85 21.84
N ILE A 91 -10.98 -18.04 21.87
CA ILE A 91 -11.11 -18.91 20.71
C ILE A 91 -12.05 -18.26 19.69
N LYS A 92 -13.20 -17.74 20.13
CA LYS A 92 -14.10 -16.98 19.25
C LYS A 92 -13.41 -15.77 18.62
N MET A 93 -12.64 -15.03 19.43
CA MET A 93 -11.88 -13.87 18.97
C MET A 93 -10.82 -14.24 17.93
N LYS A 94 -10.08 -15.33 18.15
CA LYS A 94 -9.07 -15.87 17.22
C LYS A 94 -9.70 -16.15 15.85
N TYR A 95 -10.77 -16.95 15.81
CA TYR A 95 -11.43 -17.30 14.55
C TYR A 95 -12.13 -16.12 13.90
N TYR A 96 -12.72 -15.21 14.68
CA TYR A 96 -13.36 -14.01 14.13
C TYR A 96 -12.35 -13.07 13.46
N LYS A 97 -11.14 -12.91 14.02
CA LYS A 97 -10.06 -12.15 13.38
C LYS A 97 -9.64 -12.77 12.04
N LEU A 98 -9.57 -14.09 11.94
CA LEU A 98 -9.28 -14.79 10.67
C LEU A 98 -10.38 -14.53 9.63
N ILE A 99 -11.65 -14.58 10.05
CA ILE A 99 -12.79 -14.27 9.19
C ILE A 99 -12.72 -12.83 8.67
N LEU A 100 -12.39 -11.87 9.53
CA LEU A 100 -12.27 -10.46 9.14
C LEU A 100 -11.15 -10.26 8.12
N ALA A 101 -9.97 -10.86 8.35
CA ALA A 101 -8.85 -10.80 7.43
C ALA A 101 -9.23 -11.37 6.05
N GLU A 102 -9.88 -12.52 6.00
CA GLU A 102 -10.29 -13.14 4.74
C GLU A 102 -11.35 -12.30 4.01
N LYS A 103 -12.27 -11.68 4.76
CA LYS A 103 -13.27 -10.76 4.19
C LYS A 103 -12.62 -9.53 3.55
N GLU A 104 -11.57 -8.98 4.16
CA GLU A 104 -10.81 -7.86 3.61
C GLU A 104 -10.06 -8.27 2.34
N ARG A 105 -9.38 -9.43 2.36
CA ARG A 105 -8.71 -9.98 1.18
C ARG A 105 -9.67 -10.16 0.00
N LEU A 106 -10.86 -10.71 0.25
CA LEU A 106 -11.87 -10.89 -0.80
C LEU A 106 -12.39 -9.55 -1.34
N LYS A 107 -12.51 -8.52 -0.49
CA LYS A 107 -12.92 -7.18 -0.92
C LYS A 107 -11.84 -6.53 -1.79
N GLU A 108 -10.58 -6.68 -1.41
CA GLU A 108 -9.45 -6.17 -2.19
C GLU A 108 -9.32 -6.88 -3.53
N ASN A 109 -9.43 -8.21 -3.56
CA ASN A 109 -9.41 -8.98 -4.81
C ASN A 109 -10.53 -8.57 -5.77
N LYS A 110 -11.74 -8.28 -5.25
CA LYS A 110 -12.83 -7.75 -6.09
C LYS A 110 -12.50 -6.40 -6.69
N ARG A 111 -11.92 -5.48 -5.91
CA ARG A 111 -11.49 -4.17 -6.42
C ARG A 111 -10.43 -4.34 -7.52
N LEU A 112 -9.47 -5.22 -7.32
CA LEU A 112 -8.43 -5.52 -8.31
C LEU A 112 -9.01 -6.13 -9.59
N ASP A 113 -9.98 -7.03 -9.48
CA ASP A 113 -10.67 -7.63 -10.63
C ASP A 113 -11.48 -6.58 -11.43
N GLU A 114 -12.14 -5.64 -10.73
CA GLU A 114 -12.84 -4.51 -11.36
C GLU A 114 -11.87 -3.56 -12.08
N GLU A 115 -10.75 -3.21 -11.45
CA GLU A 115 -9.70 -2.40 -12.07
C GLU A 115 -9.10 -3.08 -13.30
N LEU A 116 -8.86 -4.40 -13.24
CA LEU A 116 -8.38 -5.18 -14.38
C LEU A 116 -9.39 -5.19 -15.52
N LYS A 117 -10.68 -5.42 -15.24
CA LYS A 117 -11.75 -5.37 -16.24
C LYS A 117 -11.84 -4.01 -16.92
N GLN A 118 -11.69 -2.92 -16.17
CA GLN A 118 -11.67 -1.57 -16.75
C GLN A 118 -10.45 -1.37 -17.65
N LYS A 119 -9.26 -1.81 -17.24
CA LYS A 119 -8.05 -1.72 -18.07
C LYS A 119 -8.18 -2.51 -19.37
N ILE A 120 -8.67 -3.75 -19.29
CA ILE A 120 -8.93 -4.58 -20.48
C ILE A 120 -9.94 -3.90 -21.40
N LYS A 121 -11.01 -3.32 -20.85
CA LYS A 121 -12.01 -2.59 -21.64
C LYS A 121 -11.42 -1.38 -22.37
N ILE A 122 -10.58 -0.60 -21.69
CA ILE A 122 -9.88 0.55 -22.30
C ILE A 122 -8.96 0.07 -23.41
N GLU A 123 -8.22 -1.02 -23.19
CA GLU A 123 -7.31 -1.60 -24.17
C GLU A 123 -8.06 -2.14 -25.40
N THR A 124 -9.22 -2.77 -25.22
CA THR A 124 -10.08 -3.20 -26.34
C THR A 124 -10.75 -2.04 -27.07
N ASP A 125 -11.17 -1.00 -26.35
CA ASP A 125 -11.81 0.18 -26.95
C ASP A 125 -10.77 1.07 -27.69
N THR A 126 -9.49 0.97 -27.34
CA THR A 126 -8.37 1.66 -28.01
C THR A 126 -7.64 0.79 -29.04
N PHE A 127 -8.03 -0.49 -29.18
CA PHE A 127 -7.46 -1.39 -30.16
C PHE A 127 -7.98 -1.07 -31.57
N ASP A 128 -7.15 -0.38 -32.35
CA ASP A 128 -7.42 -0.10 -33.77
C ASP A 128 -7.09 -1.34 -34.62
N ALA A 129 -8.15 -2.11 -34.92
CA ALA A 129 -8.06 -3.35 -35.69
C ALA A 129 -7.49 -3.15 -37.10
N GLU A 130 -7.74 -2.00 -37.75
CA GLU A 130 -7.19 -1.71 -39.08
C GLU A 130 -5.69 -1.46 -39.02
N LYS A 131 -5.24 -0.72 -38.01
CA LYS A 131 -3.80 -0.47 -37.80
C LYS A 131 -3.06 -1.76 -37.48
N PHE A 132 -3.64 -2.63 -36.66
CA PHE A 132 -3.06 -3.94 -36.34
C PHE A 132 -2.98 -4.85 -37.57
N GLN A 133 -4.01 -4.87 -38.43
CA GLN A 133 -3.98 -5.64 -39.67
C GLN A 133 -2.92 -5.13 -40.66
N LYS A 134 -2.78 -3.80 -40.81
CA LYS A 134 -1.74 -3.21 -41.66
C LYS A 134 -0.33 -3.54 -41.17
N GLU A 135 -0.06 -3.44 -39.87
CA GLU A 135 1.24 -3.84 -39.30
C GLU A 135 1.51 -5.34 -39.49
N ALA A 136 0.50 -6.20 -39.34
CA ALA A 136 0.63 -7.64 -39.56
C ALA A 136 0.96 -7.95 -41.03
N GLU A 137 0.30 -7.30 -41.99
CA GLU A 137 0.60 -7.43 -43.41
C GLU A 137 2.00 -6.93 -43.78
N GLU A 138 2.46 -5.82 -43.19
CA GLU A 138 3.82 -5.31 -43.39
C GLU A 138 4.87 -6.29 -42.85
N ARG A 139 4.67 -6.81 -41.63
CA ARG A 139 5.54 -7.85 -41.05
C ARG A 139 5.57 -9.10 -41.93
N PHE A 140 4.42 -9.51 -42.47
CA PHE A 140 4.32 -10.65 -43.37
C PHE A 140 5.06 -10.41 -44.70
N LYS A 141 4.93 -9.21 -45.30
CA LYS A 141 5.69 -8.81 -46.49
C LYS A 141 7.20 -8.83 -46.24
N ILE A 142 7.65 -8.31 -45.10
CA ILE A 142 9.07 -8.33 -44.71
C ILE A 142 9.56 -9.79 -44.55
N PHE A 143 8.77 -10.63 -43.89
CA PHE A 143 9.07 -12.06 -43.73
C PHE A 143 9.22 -12.76 -45.09
N MET A 144 8.27 -12.56 -46.01
CA MET A 144 8.33 -13.14 -47.36
C MET A 144 9.53 -12.64 -48.16
N LYS A 145 9.88 -11.37 -48.02
CA LYS A 145 11.05 -10.76 -48.68
C LYS A 145 12.37 -11.33 -48.15
N ASN A 146 12.47 -11.58 -46.85
CA ASN A 146 13.64 -12.23 -46.24
C ASN A 146 13.72 -13.72 -46.58
N ARG A 147 12.58 -14.42 -46.66
CA ARG A 147 12.52 -15.82 -47.11
C ARG A 147 12.99 -15.98 -48.56
N ASN A 148 12.63 -15.05 -49.45
CA ASN A 148 13.06 -15.08 -50.86
C ASN A 148 14.50 -14.61 -51.07
N LYS A 149 15.11 -13.87 -50.13
CA LYS A 149 16.54 -13.51 -50.17
C LYS A 149 17.48 -14.63 -49.72
N ASN A 150 16.97 -15.58 -48.93
CA ASN A 150 17.72 -16.74 -48.44
C ASN A 150 17.53 -17.99 -49.32
N LYS A 151 17.10 -17.79 -50.57
CA LYS A 151 16.94 -18.83 -51.61
C LYS A 151 17.80 -18.44 -52.80
#